data_AF-A0A8D1USH3-F1
#
_entry.id   AF-A0A8D1USH3-F1
#
_cell.length_a   1.000
_cell.length_b   1.000
_cell.length_c   1.000
_cell.angle_alpha   90.00
_cell.angle_beta   90.00
_cell.angle_gamma   90.00
#
_symmetry.space_group_name_H-M   'P 1'
#
loop_
_entity.id
_entity.type
_entity.pdbx_description
1 polymer ?
#
loop_
_entity_poly.entity_id
_entity_poly.type
_entity_poly.pdbx_seq_one_letter_code
_entity_poly.pdbx_strand_id
1 'polypeptide(L)'
;MGGRPSSPLDKRQQKQLRGQVDTLLRNFLPCYRGQLAASVLWQISQELGPQEPAGCQLLHSKKLPRVREHRGPLTLLQGHPPQWQPIFCVLRGDGRLEWFSHREEYENGDHPLESTPLTGYTVLTSQSEYLRLLDALCPDSSGDHTQEEPDLLLETPVQFPLFLQHPFRRHLCLSAATGKMQQAWSLALQGGIRLRGTVLRRSQAPAARAFLDAIRLYRQQRGHFGDDDATLGSDAEVLTAVLMRQLLPELRSQTLPGLRESGRARAWSWTKLLDAVHASVLAGASAGLRAFQPEKDELLVALERTIRPDVEQMLQLQARVAGRLQAEVQGPLESCLRRKVDMQLPRVTQTLLSTLEAELTVVQTLLTQGMDRLSRHLRRSSSGARLRKEVYSFGEMPWDPELMQTCYHEAEQSRGRLGQLTAPFGFFGTQSLVFGAQDLAQQLMADAVATFLQLADQYLTTALDCDQAAQQLEKVGGRVLKKFRSDSGSARRKFIHGWLLCIFLPFVLSQLEPSCKAELPEFEGEVLAMGSPALTIEGIYEDVVRGVLLQRINQEKSSVHWSLAASPHHKPSSCFRRRFREGFPQWFSQFSFQRGTCTLHGFLLFCHRIFIFPQ
;
A
#
# COMPACT_ATOMS: atom_id res chain seq x y z
N MET A 1 -16.30 32.39 -17.38
CA MET A 1 -16.39 31.93 -18.78
C MET A 1 -14.98 31.65 -19.28
N GLY A 2 -14.46 30.45 -19.01
CA GLY A 2 -13.17 29.99 -19.53
C GLY A 2 -13.39 28.66 -20.21
N GLY A 3 -13.37 28.65 -21.55
CA GLY A 3 -13.49 27.41 -22.31
C GLY A 3 -12.34 26.48 -21.94
N ARG A 4 -12.65 25.23 -21.60
CA ARG A 4 -11.65 24.16 -21.52
C ARG A 4 -10.77 24.26 -22.78
N PRO A 5 -9.44 24.32 -22.68
CA PRO A 5 -8.61 24.16 -23.86
C PRO A 5 -9.02 22.84 -24.53
N SER A 6 -9.20 22.89 -25.85
CA SER A 6 -9.43 21.72 -26.69
C SER A 6 -8.44 20.62 -26.27
N SER A 7 -8.97 19.43 -25.92
CA SER A 7 -8.15 18.28 -25.57
C SER A 7 -7.01 18.13 -26.59
N PRO A 8 -5.75 17.92 -26.17
CA PRO A 8 -4.64 17.72 -27.11
C PRO A 8 -4.80 16.43 -27.93
N LEU A 9 -5.80 15.60 -27.60
CA LEU A 9 -6.15 14.40 -28.33
C LEU A 9 -7.24 14.67 -29.35
N ASP A 10 -6.98 14.34 -30.61
CA ASP A 10 -7.99 14.39 -31.65
C ASP A 10 -9.08 13.31 -31.47
N LYS A 11 -10.18 13.41 -32.22
CA LYS A 11 -11.30 12.46 -32.11
C LYS A 11 -10.90 11.02 -32.48
N ARG A 12 -9.91 10.85 -33.37
CA ARG A 12 -9.46 9.54 -33.84
C ARG A 12 -8.64 8.85 -32.75
N GLN A 13 -7.71 9.55 -32.13
CA GLN A 13 -6.92 9.13 -30.99
C GLN A 13 -7.81 8.79 -29.81
N GLN A 14 -8.81 9.61 -29.48
CA GLN A 14 -9.77 9.30 -28.43
C GLN A 14 -10.54 7.99 -28.71
N LYS A 15 -10.98 7.77 -29.95
CA LYS A 15 -11.65 6.52 -30.36
C LYS A 15 -10.71 5.31 -30.28
N GLN A 16 -9.46 5.46 -30.68
CA GLN A 16 -8.44 4.41 -30.59
C GLN A 16 -8.13 4.05 -29.13
N LEU A 17 -7.93 5.04 -28.26
CA LEU A 17 -7.71 4.83 -26.83
C LEU A 17 -8.89 4.11 -26.17
N ARG A 18 -10.12 4.49 -26.52
CA ARG A 18 -11.31 3.78 -26.07
C ARG A 18 -11.28 2.30 -26.49
N GLY A 19 -10.95 2.02 -27.75
CA GLY A 19 -10.79 0.64 -28.23
C GLY A 19 -9.72 -0.15 -27.46
N GLN A 20 -8.59 0.48 -27.13
CA GLN A 20 -7.52 -0.14 -26.33
C GLN A 20 -8.00 -0.46 -24.90
N VAL A 21 -8.75 0.45 -24.27
CA VAL A 21 -9.35 0.22 -22.95
C VAL A 21 -10.36 -0.92 -22.99
N ASP A 22 -11.23 -0.95 -24.00
CA ASP A 22 -12.24 -2.02 -24.16
C ASP A 22 -11.57 -3.39 -24.37
N THR A 23 -10.49 -3.45 -25.16
CA THR A 23 -9.69 -4.67 -25.33
C THR A 23 -9.00 -5.10 -24.03
N LEU A 24 -8.45 -4.15 -23.27
CA LEU A 24 -7.84 -4.45 -21.97
C LEU A 24 -8.88 -5.04 -21.01
N LEU A 25 -10.05 -4.42 -20.86
CA LEU A 25 -11.11 -4.90 -19.98
C LEU A 25 -11.64 -6.27 -20.42
N ARG A 26 -11.81 -6.49 -21.73
CA ARG A 26 -12.25 -7.78 -22.29
C ARG A 26 -11.30 -8.92 -21.92
N ASN A 27 -10.01 -8.66 -21.89
CA ASN A 27 -8.99 -9.66 -21.56
C ASN A 27 -8.78 -9.78 -20.04
N PHE A 28 -8.93 -8.69 -19.29
CA PHE A 28 -8.71 -8.64 -17.85
C PHE A 28 -9.88 -9.23 -17.04
N LEU A 29 -11.11 -8.87 -17.36
CA LEU A 29 -12.28 -9.24 -16.56
C LEU A 29 -12.50 -10.75 -16.41
N PRO A 30 -12.25 -11.62 -17.42
CA PRO A 30 -12.29 -13.06 -17.24
C PRO A 30 -11.31 -13.56 -16.17
N CYS A 31 -10.08 -13.03 -16.15
CA CYS A 31 -9.10 -13.34 -15.11
C CYS A 31 -9.61 -12.88 -13.73
N TYR A 32 -10.20 -11.68 -13.66
CA TYR A 32 -10.75 -11.17 -12.41
C TYR A 32 -11.90 -12.01 -11.86
N ARG A 33 -12.81 -12.49 -12.71
CA ARG A 33 -13.90 -13.42 -12.30
C ARG A 33 -13.35 -14.71 -11.69
N GLY A 34 -12.35 -15.32 -12.33
CA GLY A 34 -11.70 -16.51 -11.80
C GLY A 34 -11.04 -16.26 -10.43
N GLN A 35 -10.36 -15.11 -10.28
CA GLN A 35 -9.73 -14.76 -9.00
C GLN A 35 -10.74 -14.39 -7.91
N LEU A 36 -11.92 -13.86 -8.25
CA LEU A 36 -13.00 -13.70 -7.28
C LEU A 36 -13.46 -15.05 -6.74
N ALA A 37 -13.62 -16.05 -7.61
CA ALA A 37 -13.99 -17.41 -7.22
C ALA A 37 -12.93 -18.05 -6.29
N ALA A 38 -11.65 -17.98 -6.69
CA ALA A 38 -10.55 -18.48 -5.86
C ALA A 38 -10.48 -17.74 -4.50
N SER A 39 -10.70 -16.43 -4.48
CA SER A 39 -10.68 -15.64 -3.25
C SER A 39 -11.86 -15.95 -2.32
N VAL A 40 -13.05 -16.27 -2.84
CA VAL A 40 -14.20 -16.71 -2.04
C VAL A 40 -13.93 -18.09 -1.44
N LEU A 41 -13.42 -19.03 -2.23
CA LEU A 41 -12.99 -20.34 -1.71
C LEU A 41 -11.96 -20.19 -0.59
N TRP A 42 -10.96 -19.34 -0.79
CA TRP A 42 -9.97 -19.04 0.25
C TRP A 42 -10.62 -18.46 1.50
N GLN A 43 -11.51 -17.48 1.37
CA GLN A 43 -12.21 -16.89 2.51
C GLN A 43 -13.02 -17.94 3.29
N ILE A 44 -13.85 -18.75 2.61
CA ILE A 44 -14.66 -19.79 3.26
C ILE A 44 -13.74 -20.80 3.95
N SER A 45 -12.63 -21.19 3.31
CA SER A 45 -11.66 -22.12 3.93
C SER A 45 -11.06 -21.56 5.23
N GLN A 46 -10.84 -20.24 5.32
CA GLN A 46 -10.33 -19.58 6.53
C GLN A 46 -11.40 -19.40 7.62
N GLU A 47 -12.68 -19.26 7.24
CA GLU A 47 -13.80 -19.26 8.18
C GLU A 47 -14.02 -20.64 8.81
N LEU A 48 -13.79 -21.71 8.04
CA LEU A 48 -13.96 -23.09 8.47
C LEU A 48 -12.71 -23.67 9.15
N GLY A 49 -11.53 -23.11 8.86
CA GLY A 49 -10.26 -23.53 9.44
C GLY A 49 -10.13 -23.20 10.93
N PRO A 50 -9.20 -23.86 11.66
CA PRO A 50 -8.95 -23.57 13.06
C PRO A 50 -8.44 -22.12 13.20
N GLN A 51 -9.24 -21.25 13.84
CA GLN A 51 -8.83 -19.90 14.21
C GLN A 51 -7.61 -19.98 15.14
N GLU A 52 -6.48 -19.36 14.77
CA GLU A 52 -5.36 -19.22 15.70
C GLU A 52 -5.84 -18.50 16.98
N PRO A 53 -5.54 -19.03 18.18
CA PRO A 53 -6.07 -18.49 19.45
C PRO A 53 -5.53 -17.09 19.83
N ALA A 54 -4.69 -16.48 19.00
CA ALA A 54 -4.15 -15.14 19.22
C ALA A 54 -4.69 -14.17 18.17
N GLY A 55 -5.95 -13.76 18.32
CA GLY A 55 -6.41 -12.51 17.72
C GLY A 55 -5.51 -11.34 18.13
N CYS A 56 -5.49 -10.26 17.33
CA CYS A 56 -4.71 -9.06 17.66
C CYS A 56 -5.04 -8.59 19.09
N GLN A 57 -4.02 -8.34 19.90
CA GLN A 57 -4.20 -7.95 21.31
C GLN A 57 -4.49 -6.45 21.46
N LEU A 58 -3.99 -5.65 20.54
CA LEU A 58 -4.34 -4.25 20.37
C LEU A 58 -5.72 -4.14 19.75
N LEU A 59 -6.43 -3.10 20.17
CA LEU A 59 -7.71 -2.71 19.59
C LEU A 59 -7.45 -2.05 18.25
N HIS A 60 -8.16 -2.51 17.23
CA HIS A 60 -8.08 -1.88 15.92
C HIS A 60 -8.66 -0.47 15.98
N SER A 61 -7.90 0.51 15.50
CA SER A 61 -8.32 1.89 15.40
C SER A 61 -9.57 2.00 14.53
N LYS A 62 -10.63 2.61 15.07
CA LYS A 62 -11.86 2.89 14.31
C LYS A 62 -11.72 4.06 13.33
N LYS A 63 -10.63 4.85 13.45
CA LYS A 63 -10.36 5.96 12.54
C LYS A 63 -9.89 5.39 11.20
N LEU A 64 -10.60 5.74 10.13
CA LEU A 64 -10.17 5.38 8.78
C LEU A 64 -8.77 5.95 8.51
N PRO A 65 -7.93 5.22 7.75
CA PRO A 65 -6.66 5.75 7.34
C PRO A 65 -6.84 7.08 6.58
N ARG A 66 -6.10 8.09 6.99
CA ARG A 66 -6.19 9.45 6.48
C ARG A 66 -4.82 10.14 6.54
N VAL A 67 -4.70 11.28 5.90
CA VAL A 67 -3.66 12.26 6.21
C VAL A 67 -4.24 13.37 7.07
N ARG A 68 -3.40 14.02 7.88
CA ARG A 68 -3.78 15.27 8.54
C ARG A 68 -3.93 16.34 7.45
N GLU A 69 -5.06 17.04 7.45
CA GLU A 69 -5.28 18.16 6.52
C GLU A 69 -4.13 19.17 6.68
N HIS A 70 -3.53 19.53 5.55
CA HIS A 70 -2.44 20.49 5.50
C HIS A 70 -2.81 21.59 4.51
N ARG A 71 -2.65 22.85 4.90
CA ARG A 71 -3.10 24.00 4.10
C ARG A 71 -2.15 25.17 4.22
N GLY A 72 -2.05 25.98 3.18
CA GLY A 72 -1.20 27.16 3.18
C GLY A 72 -0.95 27.75 1.79
N PRO A 73 -0.40 28.97 1.75
CA PRO A 73 -0.08 29.65 0.50
C PRO A 73 1.11 29.02 -0.21
N LEU A 74 0.98 28.72 -1.50
CA LEU A 74 2.09 28.28 -2.36
C LEU A 74 2.08 29.12 -3.64
N THR A 75 3.16 29.05 -4.42
CA THR A 75 3.16 29.54 -5.80
C THR A 75 3.20 28.36 -6.75
N LEU A 76 2.33 28.35 -7.76
CA LEU A 76 2.24 27.30 -8.78
C LEU A 76 2.62 27.86 -10.15
N LEU A 77 3.42 27.09 -10.89
CA LEU A 77 3.72 27.37 -12.29
C LEU A 77 2.56 26.93 -13.20
N GLN A 78 1.78 27.88 -13.71
CA GLN A 78 0.61 27.63 -14.56
C GLN A 78 0.42 28.72 -15.63
N GLY A 79 -0.45 28.45 -16.62
CA GLY A 79 -0.75 29.39 -17.71
C GLY A 79 -0.04 29.09 -19.04
N HIS A 80 -0.36 29.90 -20.05
CA HIS A 80 0.24 29.89 -21.39
C HIS A 80 0.52 31.34 -21.83
N PRO A 81 1.77 31.84 -21.72
CA PRO A 81 2.98 31.16 -21.24
C PRO A 81 2.95 30.81 -19.73
N PRO A 82 3.75 29.84 -19.26
CA PRO A 82 3.76 29.45 -17.84
C PRO A 82 4.28 30.59 -16.97
N GLN A 83 3.58 30.91 -15.88
CA GLN A 83 3.96 31.95 -14.94
C GLN A 83 3.74 31.46 -13.50
N TRP A 84 4.61 31.88 -12.59
CA TRP A 84 4.45 31.61 -11.17
C TRP A 84 3.34 32.47 -10.61
N GLN A 85 2.26 31.85 -10.13
CA GLN A 85 1.09 32.53 -9.58
C GLN A 85 0.85 32.08 -8.13
N PRO A 86 0.50 33.01 -7.22
CA PRO A 86 0.15 32.66 -5.86
C PRO A 86 -1.19 31.91 -5.85
N ILE A 87 -1.26 30.86 -5.04
CA ILE A 87 -2.44 30.03 -4.83
C ILE A 87 -2.56 29.65 -3.34
N PHE A 88 -3.76 29.28 -2.93
CA PHE A 88 -3.99 28.65 -1.63
C PHE A 88 -4.17 27.15 -1.82
N CYS A 89 -3.24 26.34 -1.32
CA CYS A 89 -3.29 24.88 -1.43
C CYS A 89 -3.88 24.23 -0.19
N VAL A 90 -4.62 23.14 -0.40
CA VAL A 90 -5.19 22.29 0.64
C VAL A 90 -4.97 20.82 0.28
N LEU A 91 -4.24 20.09 1.11
CA LEU A 91 -4.19 18.63 1.09
C LEU A 91 -5.31 18.09 1.99
N ARG A 92 -6.29 17.42 1.38
CA ARG A 92 -7.43 16.83 2.06
C ARG A 92 -7.08 15.52 2.75
N GLY A 93 -7.86 15.16 3.76
CA GLY A 93 -7.68 13.93 4.54
C GLY A 93 -7.76 12.64 3.73
N ASP A 94 -8.40 12.67 2.56
CA ASP A 94 -8.50 11.54 1.61
C ASP A 94 -7.29 11.42 0.67
N GLY A 95 -6.33 12.36 0.75
CA GLY A 95 -5.11 12.39 -0.05
C GLY A 95 -5.22 13.12 -1.39
N ARG A 96 -6.28 13.92 -1.60
CA ARG A 96 -6.38 14.85 -2.74
C ARG A 96 -5.71 16.18 -2.45
N LEU A 97 -5.00 16.71 -3.45
CA LEU A 97 -4.47 18.06 -3.42
C LEU A 97 -5.42 18.98 -4.20
N GLU A 98 -5.89 20.03 -3.55
CA GLU A 98 -6.77 21.05 -4.08
C GLU A 98 -6.10 22.42 -4.00
N TRP A 99 -6.40 23.30 -4.94
CA TRP A 99 -5.96 24.68 -4.85
C TRP A 99 -7.00 25.69 -5.33
N PHE A 100 -6.91 26.87 -4.75
CA PHE A 100 -7.81 28.00 -4.91
C PHE A 100 -6.99 29.24 -5.30
N SER A 101 -7.64 30.23 -5.91
CA SER A 101 -6.96 31.49 -6.25
C SER A 101 -6.57 32.21 -4.96
N HIS A 102 -7.49 32.21 -4.00
CA HIS A 102 -7.36 32.90 -2.72
C HIS A 102 -7.86 32.03 -1.56
N ARG A 103 -7.49 32.41 -0.33
CA ARG A 103 -7.86 31.65 0.88
C ARG A 103 -9.35 31.78 1.19
N GLU A 104 -9.94 32.92 0.88
CA GLU A 104 -11.32 33.25 1.13
C GLU A 104 -12.28 32.32 0.38
N GLU A 105 -11.94 31.94 -0.87
CA GLU A 105 -12.70 30.96 -1.67
C GLU A 105 -12.83 29.62 -0.93
N TYR A 106 -11.72 29.15 -0.32
CA TYR A 106 -11.74 27.94 0.49
C TYR A 106 -12.61 28.10 1.74
N GLU A 107 -12.47 29.22 2.46
CA GLU A 107 -13.20 29.47 3.71
C GLU A 107 -14.71 29.64 3.48
N ASN A 108 -15.10 30.15 2.31
CA ASN A 108 -16.50 30.28 1.88
C ASN A 108 -17.10 28.96 1.38
N GLY A 109 -16.28 27.93 1.17
CA GLY A 109 -16.73 26.63 0.65
C GLY A 109 -16.94 26.62 -0.87
N ASP A 110 -16.26 27.51 -1.60
CA ASP A 110 -16.29 27.53 -3.06
C ASP A 110 -15.59 26.28 -3.65
N HIS A 111 -15.80 26.06 -4.96
CA HIS A 111 -15.16 24.95 -5.66
C HIS A 111 -13.68 25.27 -5.93
N PRO A 112 -12.77 24.29 -5.78
CA PRO A 112 -11.36 24.50 -6.11
C PRO A 112 -11.17 24.76 -7.59
N LEU A 113 -10.08 25.48 -7.94
CA LEU A 113 -9.66 25.68 -9.32
C LEU A 113 -9.41 24.32 -9.99
N GLU A 114 -8.65 23.47 -9.32
CA GLU A 114 -8.40 22.09 -9.72
C GLU A 114 -8.22 21.20 -8.47
N SER A 115 -8.46 19.91 -8.67
CA SER A 115 -8.30 18.87 -7.66
C SER A 115 -7.62 17.67 -8.29
N THR A 116 -6.55 17.18 -7.67
CA THR A 116 -5.75 16.07 -8.19
C THR A 116 -5.53 14.99 -7.13
N PRO A 117 -5.81 13.70 -7.44
CA PRO A 117 -5.36 12.62 -6.58
C PRO A 117 -3.83 12.48 -6.69
N LEU A 118 -3.18 12.25 -5.56
CA LEU A 118 -1.71 12.14 -5.49
C LEU A 118 -1.16 10.75 -5.83
N THR A 119 -2.00 9.81 -6.29
CA THR A 119 -1.56 8.46 -6.67
C THR A 119 -0.45 8.52 -7.72
N GLY A 120 0.64 7.79 -7.50
CA GLY A 120 1.75 7.61 -8.44
C GLY A 120 2.70 8.80 -8.56
N TYR A 121 2.45 9.91 -7.85
CA TYR A 121 3.38 11.04 -7.82
C TYR A 121 4.61 10.74 -6.96
N THR A 122 5.70 11.43 -7.23
CA THR A 122 6.90 11.52 -6.39
C THR A 122 7.18 12.99 -6.07
N VAL A 123 7.67 13.28 -4.87
CA VAL A 123 8.04 14.64 -4.45
C VAL A 123 9.53 14.83 -4.64
N LEU A 124 9.92 15.86 -5.38
CA LEU A 124 11.30 16.32 -5.51
C LEU A 124 11.41 17.73 -4.93
N THR A 125 12.38 17.94 -4.05
CA THR A 125 12.64 19.23 -3.39
C THR A 125 13.85 19.96 -3.97
N SER A 126 14.47 19.38 -5.01
CA SER A 126 15.64 19.93 -5.69
C SER A 126 15.32 20.26 -7.15
N GLN A 127 15.59 21.51 -7.55
CA GLN A 127 15.46 21.95 -8.94
C GLN A 127 16.45 21.23 -9.85
N SER A 128 17.70 21.02 -9.42
CA SER A 128 18.71 20.34 -10.25
C SER A 128 18.38 18.87 -10.49
N GLU A 129 17.69 18.22 -9.54
CA GLU A 129 17.18 16.86 -9.73
C GLU A 129 16.00 16.83 -10.70
N TYR A 130 15.07 17.78 -10.57
CA TYR A 130 13.93 17.90 -11.46
C TYR A 130 14.34 18.18 -12.92
N LEU A 131 15.29 19.09 -13.13
CA LEU A 131 15.79 19.42 -14.47
C LEU A 131 16.47 18.20 -15.13
N ARG A 132 17.31 17.47 -14.40
CA ARG A 132 17.90 16.21 -14.90
C ARG A 132 16.84 15.17 -15.27
N LEU A 133 15.74 15.13 -14.54
CA LEU A 133 14.61 14.25 -14.87
C LEU A 133 13.92 14.68 -16.17
N LEU A 134 13.73 15.99 -16.39
CA LEU A 134 13.17 16.49 -17.65
C LEU A 134 14.08 16.17 -18.85
N ASP A 135 15.39 16.36 -18.69
CA ASP A 135 16.38 16.06 -19.73
C ASP A 135 16.35 14.56 -20.11
N ALA A 136 16.11 13.68 -19.13
CA ALA A 136 15.98 12.23 -19.37
C ALA A 136 14.65 11.81 -20.04
N LEU A 137 13.59 12.62 -19.98
CA LEU A 137 12.29 12.29 -20.59
C LEU A 137 12.32 12.37 -22.12
N CYS A 138 13.13 13.29 -22.66
CA CYS A 138 13.25 13.56 -24.09
C CYS A 138 14.72 13.82 -24.43
N PRO A 139 15.55 12.78 -24.59
CA PRO A 139 16.94 12.97 -25.00
C PRO A 139 16.99 13.61 -26.40
N ASP A 140 17.83 14.63 -26.56
CA ASP A 140 17.97 15.34 -27.83
C ASP A 140 18.49 14.40 -28.93
N SER A 141 17.77 14.37 -30.05
CA SER A 141 18.10 13.54 -31.20
C SER A 141 19.00 14.23 -32.23
N SER A 142 19.48 15.45 -31.97
CA SER A 142 20.22 16.24 -32.96
C SER A 142 21.49 16.88 -32.37
N GLY A 143 22.64 16.58 -32.99
CA GLY A 143 23.90 17.31 -32.80
C GLY A 143 23.93 18.69 -33.49
N ASP A 144 22.76 19.32 -33.65
CA ASP A 144 22.66 20.68 -34.17
C ASP A 144 22.49 21.62 -32.98
N HIS A 145 23.60 22.26 -32.61
CA HIS A 145 23.65 23.34 -31.63
C HIS A 145 23.03 24.62 -32.24
N THR A 146 21.74 24.59 -32.57
CA THR A 146 20.98 25.85 -32.66
C THR A 146 20.78 26.36 -31.25
N GLN A 147 21.33 27.53 -30.98
CA GLN A 147 21.24 28.31 -29.74
C GLN A 147 19.84 28.17 -29.12
N GLU A 148 19.71 27.27 -28.15
CA GLU A 148 18.48 27.11 -27.37
C GLU A 148 18.23 28.43 -26.67
N GLU A 149 17.09 29.09 -26.92
CA GLU A 149 16.64 30.12 -26.01
C GLU A 149 16.45 29.46 -24.64
N PRO A 150 17.17 29.91 -23.59
CA PRO A 150 16.96 29.39 -22.26
C PRO A 150 15.49 29.55 -21.90
N ASP A 151 14.85 28.45 -21.49
CA ASP A 151 13.46 28.46 -21.06
C ASP A 151 13.40 29.12 -19.68
N LEU A 152 13.52 30.46 -19.67
CA LEU A 152 13.86 31.33 -18.54
C LEU A 152 13.08 31.03 -17.26
N LEU A 153 11.86 30.50 -17.38
CA LEU A 153 10.94 30.23 -16.28
C LEU A 153 11.24 28.96 -15.49
N LEU A 154 11.88 27.97 -16.12
CA LEU A 154 12.40 26.76 -15.44
C LEU A 154 13.83 26.94 -14.96
N GLU A 155 14.53 27.94 -15.50
CA GLU A 155 15.92 28.26 -15.18
C GLU A 155 16.07 29.27 -14.04
N THR A 156 15.05 30.11 -13.78
CA THR A 156 15.05 30.97 -12.59
C THR A 156 15.18 30.12 -11.33
N PRO A 157 16.16 30.39 -10.45
CA PRO A 157 16.37 29.61 -9.24
C PRO A 157 15.19 29.80 -8.30
N VAL A 158 14.50 28.71 -7.99
CA VAL A 158 13.41 28.68 -7.03
C VAL A 158 14.00 28.29 -5.67
N GLN A 159 13.83 29.13 -4.65
CA GLN A 159 14.51 28.93 -3.36
C GLN A 159 14.04 27.68 -2.60
N PHE A 160 12.73 27.40 -2.62
CA PHE A 160 12.15 26.26 -1.92
C PHE A 160 11.11 25.53 -2.80
N PRO A 161 11.57 24.76 -3.80
CA PRO A 161 10.68 24.13 -4.76
C PRO A 161 10.05 22.83 -4.24
N LEU A 162 8.87 22.50 -4.75
CA LEU A 162 8.14 21.27 -4.52
C LEU A 162 7.64 20.78 -5.88
N PHE A 163 8.39 19.89 -6.51
CA PHE A 163 8.02 19.31 -7.79
C PHE A 163 7.31 17.97 -7.57
N LEU A 164 6.08 17.85 -8.05
CA LEU A 164 5.35 16.60 -8.09
C LEU A 164 5.49 15.98 -9.48
N GLN A 165 6.26 14.91 -9.57
CA GLN A 165 6.53 14.18 -10.80
C GLN A 165 5.66 12.93 -10.89
N HIS A 166 5.11 12.65 -12.06
CA HIS A 166 4.35 11.42 -12.32
C HIS A 166 4.73 10.87 -13.69
N PRO A 167 4.87 9.54 -13.86
CA PRO A 167 5.34 8.95 -15.13
C PRO A 167 4.41 9.21 -16.32
N PHE A 168 3.12 9.40 -16.07
CA PHE A 168 2.07 9.51 -17.10
C PHE A 168 1.20 10.77 -16.99
N ARG A 169 1.50 11.69 -16.07
CA ARG A 169 0.63 12.84 -15.77
C ARG A 169 1.44 14.11 -15.78
N ARG A 170 0.74 15.24 -15.89
CA ARG A 170 1.38 16.55 -15.86
C ARG A 170 2.11 16.73 -14.52
N HIS A 171 3.34 17.23 -14.61
CA HIS A 171 4.13 17.60 -13.44
C HIS A 171 3.55 18.86 -12.81
N LEU A 172 3.47 18.91 -11.47
CA LEU A 172 3.07 20.11 -10.74
C LEU A 172 4.31 20.75 -10.15
N CYS A 173 4.55 22.02 -10.48
CA CYS A 173 5.72 22.77 -10.02
C CYS A 173 5.26 23.82 -9.02
N LEU A 174 5.48 23.53 -7.74
CA LEU A 174 5.11 24.39 -6.62
C LEU A 174 6.35 25.01 -6.00
N SER A 175 6.19 26.13 -5.30
CA SER A 175 7.22 26.69 -4.43
C SER A 175 6.61 27.23 -3.14
N ALA A 176 7.33 26.99 -2.04
CA ALA A 176 7.01 27.50 -0.71
C ALA A 176 7.79 28.78 -0.41
N ALA A 177 7.26 29.61 0.49
CA ALA A 177 7.92 30.85 0.88
C ALA A 177 9.15 30.63 1.78
N THR A 178 9.24 29.49 2.48
CA THR A 178 10.33 29.19 3.42
C THR A 178 10.69 27.71 3.38
N GLY A 179 11.93 27.37 3.78
CA GLY A 179 12.38 25.98 3.90
C GLY A 179 11.56 25.15 4.90
N LYS A 180 11.12 25.75 6.02
CA LYS A 180 10.23 25.07 6.98
C LYS A 180 8.89 24.69 6.34
N MET A 181 8.34 25.60 5.53
CA MET A 181 7.09 25.36 4.83
C MET A 181 7.25 24.32 3.71
N GLN A 182 8.37 24.35 2.98
CA GLN A 182 8.72 23.31 2.00
C GLN A 182 8.81 21.94 2.65
N GLN A 183 9.49 21.84 3.79
CA GLN A 183 9.60 20.59 4.55
C GLN A 183 8.23 20.09 4.99
N ALA A 184 7.41 20.93 5.62
CA ALA A 184 6.09 20.56 6.08
C ALA A 184 5.18 20.08 4.93
N TRP A 185 5.18 20.79 3.80
CA TRP A 185 4.45 20.37 2.60
C TRP A 185 5.00 19.08 2.01
N SER A 186 6.33 18.90 1.94
CA SER A 186 6.94 17.68 1.42
C SER A 186 6.45 16.46 2.21
N LEU A 187 6.45 16.53 3.55
CA LEU A 187 5.99 15.44 4.41
C LEU A 187 4.48 15.18 4.25
N ALA A 188 3.68 16.26 4.17
CA ALA A 188 2.24 16.14 3.94
C ALA A 188 1.94 15.47 2.60
N LEU A 189 2.59 15.91 1.51
CA LEU A 189 2.44 15.37 0.17
C LEU A 189 2.88 13.91 0.08
N GLN A 190 4.02 13.55 0.69
CA GLN A 190 4.47 12.15 0.80
C GLN A 190 3.43 11.28 1.51
N GLY A 191 2.85 11.77 2.61
CA GLY A 191 1.74 11.10 3.29
C GLY A 191 0.54 10.89 2.39
N GLY A 192 0.16 11.90 1.58
CA GLY A 192 -0.95 11.83 0.64
C GLY A 192 -0.71 10.82 -0.49
N ILE A 193 0.50 10.83 -1.08
CA ILE A 193 0.94 9.89 -2.10
C ILE A 193 0.86 8.46 -1.56
N ARG A 194 1.42 8.19 -0.37
CA ARG A 194 1.34 6.87 0.27
C ARG A 194 -0.11 6.44 0.49
N LEU A 195 -0.92 7.31 1.10
CA LEU A 195 -2.32 7.02 1.40
C LEU A 195 -3.10 6.60 0.15
N ARG A 196 -2.92 7.34 -0.94
CA ARG A 196 -3.58 7.04 -2.22
C ARG A 196 -2.98 5.83 -2.91
N GLY A 197 -1.66 5.65 -2.83
CA GLY A 197 -0.95 4.53 -3.43
C GLY A 197 -1.33 3.17 -2.84
N THR A 198 -1.67 3.09 -1.55
CA THR A 198 -1.90 1.80 -0.90
C THR A 198 -3.37 1.46 -0.65
N VAL A 199 -4.31 2.11 -1.34
CA VAL A 199 -5.76 1.89 -1.15
C VAL A 199 -6.14 0.42 -1.32
N LEU A 200 -5.72 -0.24 -2.41
CA LEU A 200 -6.01 -1.66 -2.61
C LEU A 200 -5.26 -2.57 -1.64
N ARG A 201 -3.96 -2.31 -1.40
CA ARG A 201 -3.12 -3.16 -0.54
C ARG A 201 -3.54 -3.16 0.93
N ARG A 202 -4.11 -2.06 1.43
CA ARG A 202 -4.64 -1.96 2.79
C ARG A 202 -6.06 -2.53 2.93
N SER A 203 -6.75 -2.76 1.81
CA SER A 203 -8.09 -3.31 1.84
C SER A 203 -8.07 -4.75 2.33
N GLN A 204 -8.94 -5.06 3.30
CA GLN A 204 -9.18 -6.42 3.77
C GLN A 204 -10.25 -7.14 2.93
N ALA A 205 -10.82 -6.46 1.92
CA ALA A 205 -11.85 -7.03 1.08
C ALA A 205 -11.25 -8.13 0.18
N PRO A 206 -11.82 -9.35 0.14
CA PRO A 206 -11.39 -10.43 -0.74
C PRO A 206 -11.30 -9.98 -2.21
N ALA A 207 -12.27 -9.15 -2.65
CA ALA A 207 -12.30 -8.60 -4.01
C ALA A 207 -11.07 -7.74 -4.37
N ALA A 208 -10.43 -7.08 -3.40
CA ALA A 208 -9.21 -6.31 -3.63
C ALA A 208 -8.00 -7.23 -3.82
N ARG A 209 -7.92 -8.32 -3.05
CA ARG A 209 -6.89 -9.37 -3.22
C ARG A 209 -7.04 -10.05 -4.58
N ALA A 210 -8.24 -10.49 -4.91
CA ALA A 210 -8.58 -11.06 -6.21
C ALA A 210 -8.21 -10.14 -7.37
N PHE A 211 -8.39 -8.83 -7.22
CA PHE A 211 -8.04 -7.85 -8.25
C PHE A 211 -6.53 -7.79 -8.46
N LEU A 212 -5.73 -7.69 -7.39
CA LEU A 212 -4.27 -7.66 -7.50
C LEU A 212 -3.70 -8.97 -8.07
N ASP A 213 -4.26 -10.11 -7.66
CA ASP A 213 -3.87 -11.41 -8.22
C ASP A 213 -4.26 -11.52 -9.71
N ALA A 214 -5.42 -10.98 -10.12
CA ALA A 214 -5.81 -10.92 -11.52
C ALA A 214 -4.90 -10.01 -12.35
N ILE A 215 -4.44 -8.88 -11.82
CA ILE A 215 -3.44 -8.01 -12.47
C ILE A 215 -2.13 -8.77 -12.68
N ARG A 216 -1.66 -9.49 -11.66
CA ARG A 216 -0.45 -10.31 -11.75
C ARG A 216 -0.58 -11.36 -12.86
N LEU A 217 -1.68 -12.12 -12.88
CA LEU A 217 -1.92 -13.14 -13.90
C LEU A 217 -2.04 -12.55 -15.32
N TYR A 218 -2.79 -11.46 -15.46
CA TYR A 218 -2.95 -10.75 -16.73
C TYR A 218 -1.59 -10.29 -17.32
N ARG A 219 -0.67 -9.85 -16.45
CA ARG A 219 0.68 -9.45 -16.85
C ARG A 219 1.55 -10.66 -17.20
N GLN A 220 1.46 -11.74 -16.42
CA GLN A 220 2.21 -12.98 -16.66
C GLN A 220 1.83 -13.62 -18.01
N GLN A 221 0.54 -13.63 -18.37
CA GLN A 221 0.07 -14.08 -19.69
C GLN A 221 0.67 -13.29 -20.87
N ARG A 222 1.22 -12.09 -20.59
CA ARG A 222 1.91 -11.22 -21.55
C ARG A 222 3.42 -11.24 -21.37
N GLY A 223 3.97 -12.27 -20.71
CA GLY A 223 5.41 -12.46 -20.49
C GLY A 223 6.04 -11.55 -19.44
N HIS A 224 5.25 -10.75 -18.70
CA HIS A 224 5.76 -9.85 -17.67
C HIS A 224 5.64 -10.51 -16.29
N PHE A 225 6.71 -11.17 -15.87
CA PHE A 225 6.86 -11.73 -14.53
C PHE A 225 7.50 -10.72 -13.57
N GLY A 226 7.03 -10.70 -12.32
CA GLY A 226 7.51 -9.78 -11.28
C GLY A 226 6.48 -8.70 -10.92
N ASP A 227 6.62 -8.16 -9.71
CA ASP A 227 5.79 -7.08 -9.20
C ASP A 227 6.53 -5.73 -9.31
N ASP A 228 5.76 -4.67 -9.53
CA ASP A 228 6.27 -3.32 -9.64
C ASP A 228 5.25 -2.30 -9.09
N ASP A 229 5.63 -1.02 -9.14
CA ASP A 229 4.82 0.05 -8.56
C ASP A 229 3.55 0.39 -9.39
N ALA A 230 3.20 -0.36 -10.45
CA ALA A 230 1.88 -0.17 -11.12
C ALA A 230 0.71 -0.65 -10.28
N THR A 231 0.97 -1.45 -9.25
CA THR A 231 -0.07 -1.95 -8.34
C THR A 231 -0.49 -0.93 -7.29
N LEU A 232 0.06 0.29 -7.34
CA LEU A 232 -0.32 1.40 -6.48
C LEU A 232 -1.57 2.12 -7.02
N GLY A 233 -2.51 2.42 -6.11
CA GLY A 233 -3.73 3.18 -6.40
C GLY A 233 -5.02 2.41 -6.16
N SER A 234 -6.11 2.96 -6.69
CA SER A 234 -7.39 2.25 -6.85
C SER A 234 -7.35 1.24 -8.01
N ASP A 235 -8.39 0.43 -8.13
CA ASP A 235 -8.59 -0.52 -9.24
C ASP A 235 -8.45 0.14 -10.62
N ALA A 236 -9.12 1.28 -10.84
CA ALA A 236 -9.02 2.01 -12.10
C ALA A 236 -7.63 2.62 -12.34
N GLU A 237 -6.98 3.13 -11.29
CA GLU A 237 -5.63 3.71 -11.37
C GLU A 237 -4.59 2.63 -11.73
N VAL A 238 -4.71 1.43 -11.15
CA VAL A 238 -3.85 0.29 -11.46
C VAL A 238 -4.03 -0.18 -12.91
N LEU A 239 -5.27 -0.37 -13.39
CA LEU A 239 -5.50 -0.72 -14.80
C LEU A 239 -4.98 0.36 -15.76
N THR A 240 -5.13 1.62 -15.38
CA THR A 240 -4.59 2.76 -16.14
C THR A 240 -3.08 2.70 -16.20
N ALA A 241 -2.39 2.47 -15.08
CA ALA A 241 -0.94 2.33 -15.05
C ALA A 241 -0.44 1.18 -15.93
N VAL A 242 -1.12 0.02 -15.88
CA VAL A 242 -0.81 -1.14 -16.72
C VAL A 242 -0.97 -0.81 -18.20
N LEU A 243 -2.09 -0.18 -18.60
CA LEU A 243 -2.33 0.19 -19.99
C LEU A 243 -1.36 1.28 -20.47
N MET A 244 -1.13 2.31 -19.66
CA MET A 244 -0.22 3.40 -20.01
C MET A 244 1.20 2.88 -20.26
N ARG A 245 1.67 1.89 -19.49
CA ARG A 245 2.97 1.25 -19.75
C ARG A 245 3.00 0.48 -21.07
N GLN A 246 1.91 -0.18 -21.44
CA GLN A 246 1.80 -0.88 -22.72
C GLN A 246 1.76 0.09 -23.91
N LEU A 247 1.10 1.25 -23.74
CA LEU A 247 0.98 2.26 -24.79
C LEU A 247 2.22 3.16 -24.91
N LEU A 248 2.99 3.34 -23.84
CA LEU A 248 4.08 4.34 -23.79
C LEU A 248 5.11 4.20 -24.91
N PRO A 249 5.64 3.01 -25.26
CA PRO A 249 6.61 2.87 -26.34
C PRO A 249 6.07 3.35 -27.69
N GLU A 250 4.82 2.99 -27.99
CA GLU A 250 4.14 3.35 -29.25
C GLU A 250 3.79 4.85 -29.28
N LEU A 251 3.32 5.40 -28.16
CA LEU A 251 3.04 6.84 -28.07
C LEU A 251 4.30 7.67 -28.26
N ARG A 252 5.45 7.19 -27.72
CA ARG A 252 6.75 7.84 -27.90
C ARG A 252 7.20 7.81 -29.36
N SER A 253 7.14 6.64 -30.01
CA SER A 253 7.58 6.51 -31.41
C SER A 253 6.76 7.37 -32.37
N GLN A 254 5.44 7.46 -32.15
CA GLN A 254 4.54 8.21 -33.03
C GLN A 254 4.54 9.72 -32.78
N THR A 255 4.63 10.15 -31.52
CA THR A 255 4.34 11.54 -31.16
C THR A 255 5.56 12.38 -30.87
N LEU A 256 6.62 11.78 -30.31
CA LEU A 256 7.82 12.53 -29.93
C LEU A 256 8.53 13.21 -31.12
N PRO A 257 8.64 12.56 -32.31
CA PRO A 257 9.24 13.21 -33.48
C PRO A 257 8.40 14.36 -34.06
N GLY A 258 7.09 14.41 -33.77
CA GLY A 258 6.17 15.43 -34.28
C GLY A 258 6.08 16.69 -33.41
N LEU A 259 6.71 16.71 -32.23
CA LEU A 259 6.71 17.88 -31.35
C LEU A 259 7.68 18.94 -31.87
N ARG A 260 7.15 20.13 -32.16
CA ARG A 260 7.93 21.25 -32.74
C ARG A 260 8.94 21.88 -31.78
N GLU A 261 8.71 21.74 -30.48
CA GLU A 261 9.56 22.30 -29.42
C GLU A 261 10.87 21.51 -29.28
N SER A 262 11.92 22.11 -28.71
CA SER A 262 13.21 21.46 -28.40
C SER A 262 13.45 21.36 -26.89
N GLY A 263 14.42 20.54 -26.48
CA GLY A 263 14.88 20.41 -25.10
C GLY A 263 13.78 20.21 -24.06
N ARG A 264 13.79 21.02 -23.00
CA ARG A 264 12.87 20.91 -21.86
C ARG A 264 11.44 21.33 -22.17
N ALA A 265 11.23 22.27 -23.10
CA ALA A 265 9.90 22.65 -23.56
C ALA A 265 9.18 21.44 -24.18
N ARG A 266 9.91 20.66 -25.01
CA ARG A 266 9.43 19.38 -25.57
C ARG A 266 9.03 18.39 -24.47
N ALA A 267 9.85 18.25 -23.43
CA ALA A 267 9.53 17.38 -22.30
C ALA A 267 8.25 17.84 -21.58
N TRP A 268 8.04 19.15 -21.42
CA TRP A 268 6.82 19.71 -20.84
C TRP A 268 5.58 19.41 -21.68
N SER A 269 5.62 19.65 -22.99
CA SER A 269 4.48 19.33 -23.87
C SER A 269 4.21 17.84 -23.94
N TRP A 270 5.26 17.01 -23.88
CA TRP A 270 5.12 15.57 -23.76
C TRP A 270 4.37 15.16 -22.47
N THR A 271 4.66 15.76 -21.32
CA THR A 271 3.91 15.48 -20.08
C THR A 271 2.45 15.92 -20.16
N LYS A 272 2.13 17.03 -20.85
CA LYS A 272 0.74 17.49 -21.07
C LYS A 272 -0.04 16.52 -21.94
N LEU A 273 0.58 16.00 -23.00
CA LEU A 273 -0.01 14.97 -23.85
C LEU A 273 -0.27 13.69 -23.04
N LEU A 274 0.73 13.21 -22.29
CA LEU A 274 0.60 12.02 -21.46
C LEU A 274 -0.53 12.18 -20.44
N ASP A 275 -0.67 13.35 -19.83
CA ASP A 275 -1.76 13.65 -18.89
C ASP A 275 -3.14 13.49 -19.53
N ALA A 276 -3.32 13.99 -20.76
CA ALA A 276 -4.57 13.84 -21.49
C ALA A 276 -4.86 12.38 -21.87
N VAL A 277 -3.84 11.62 -22.30
CA VAL A 277 -3.97 10.17 -22.58
C VAL A 277 -4.34 9.43 -21.30
N HIS A 278 -3.61 9.68 -20.21
CA HIS A 278 -3.85 9.09 -18.91
C HIS A 278 -5.27 9.39 -18.41
N ALA A 279 -5.73 10.64 -18.50
CA ALA A 279 -7.08 11.02 -18.11
C ALA A 279 -8.15 10.30 -18.95
N SER A 280 -7.94 10.17 -20.26
CA SER A 280 -8.85 9.42 -21.15
C SER A 280 -8.89 7.94 -20.80
N VAL A 281 -7.74 7.31 -20.56
CA VAL A 281 -7.64 5.90 -20.17
C VAL A 281 -8.27 5.66 -18.80
N LEU A 282 -7.99 6.52 -17.82
CA LEU A 282 -8.56 6.44 -16.48
C LEU A 282 -10.08 6.56 -16.49
N ALA A 283 -10.62 7.49 -17.28
CA ALA A 283 -12.06 7.65 -17.45
C ALA A 283 -12.69 6.39 -18.05
N GLY A 284 -12.06 5.80 -19.08
CA GLY A 284 -12.50 4.55 -19.70
C GLY A 284 -12.45 3.36 -18.75
N ALA A 285 -11.32 3.13 -18.08
CA ALA A 285 -11.14 2.04 -17.12
C ALA A 285 -12.13 2.16 -15.95
N SER A 286 -12.30 3.38 -15.43
CA SER A 286 -13.28 3.68 -14.37
C SER A 286 -14.72 3.44 -14.82
N ALA A 287 -15.08 3.78 -16.07
CA ALA A 287 -16.40 3.51 -16.61
C ALA A 287 -16.65 2.00 -16.80
N GLY A 288 -15.67 1.28 -17.32
CA GLY A 288 -15.76 -0.16 -17.52
C GLY A 288 -15.86 -0.96 -16.21
N LEU A 289 -15.07 -0.60 -15.20
CA LEU A 289 -15.17 -1.21 -13.87
C LEU A 289 -16.51 -0.91 -13.19
N ARG A 290 -17.03 0.32 -13.33
CA ARG A 290 -18.37 0.67 -12.85
C ARG A 290 -19.47 -0.12 -13.56
N ALA A 291 -19.34 -0.36 -14.85
CA ALA A 291 -20.29 -1.19 -15.61
C ALA A 291 -20.25 -2.67 -15.18
N PHE A 292 -19.09 -3.17 -14.75
CA PHE A 292 -18.92 -4.52 -14.22
C PHE A 292 -19.36 -4.68 -12.75
N GLN A 293 -19.51 -3.59 -12.00
CA GLN A 293 -19.88 -3.60 -10.58
C GLN A 293 -21.13 -4.44 -10.25
N PRO A 294 -22.30 -4.29 -10.94
CA PRO A 294 -23.48 -5.11 -10.62
C PRO A 294 -23.24 -6.60 -10.85
N GLU A 295 -22.58 -6.96 -11.95
CA GLU A 295 -22.22 -8.35 -12.25
C GLU A 295 -21.29 -8.93 -11.18
N LYS A 296 -20.30 -8.15 -10.72
CA LYS A 296 -19.41 -8.57 -9.63
C LYS A 296 -20.17 -8.89 -8.35
N ASP A 297 -21.13 -8.05 -7.98
CA ASP A 297 -21.89 -8.20 -6.74
C ASP A 297 -22.79 -9.45 -6.82
N GLU A 298 -23.46 -9.67 -7.95
CA GLU A 298 -24.23 -10.89 -8.22
C GLU A 298 -23.34 -12.15 -8.22
N LEU A 299 -22.16 -12.06 -8.86
CA LEU A 299 -21.19 -13.15 -8.92
C LEU A 299 -20.69 -13.54 -7.54
N LEU A 300 -20.36 -12.59 -6.67
CA LEU A 300 -19.89 -12.88 -5.31
C LEU A 300 -20.95 -13.64 -4.49
N VAL A 301 -22.22 -13.23 -4.60
CA VAL A 301 -23.33 -13.93 -3.92
C VAL A 301 -23.52 -15.33 -4.50
N ALA A 302 -23.46 -15.47 -5.82
CA ALA A 302 -23.57 -16.76 -6.48
C ALA A 302 -22.45 -17.71 -6.08
N LEU A 303 -21.19 -17.24 -6.08
CA LEU A 303 -20.01 -17.99 -5.69
C LEU A 303 -20.08 -18.46 -4.24
N GLU A 304 -20.47 -17.59 -3.31
CA GLU A 304 -20.65 -17.96 -1.91
C GLU A 304 -21.66 -19.11 -1.77
N ARG A 305 -22.80 -19.01 -2.48
CA ARG A 305 -23.85 -20.03 -2.46
C ARG A 305 -23.41 -21.37 -3.05
N THR A 306 -22.60 -21.35 -4.10
CA THR A 306 -22.14 -22.58 -4.78
C THR A 306 -20.92 -23.20 -4.12
N ILE A 307 -19.99 -22.41 -3.60
CA ILE A 307 -18.73 -22.91 -3.03
C ILE A 307 -18.92 -23.41 -1.60
N ARG A 308 -19.70 -22.69 -0.77
CA ARG A 308 -19.87 -23.03 0.65
C ARG A 308 -20.33 -24.47 0.92
N PRO A 309 -21.29 -25.07 0.17
CA PRO A 309 -21.68 -26.47 0.41
C PRO A 309 -20.61 -27.48 0.01
N ASP A 310 -19.83 -27.20 -1.04
CA ASP A 310 -18.89 -28.16 -1.64
C ASP A 310 -17.43 -27.93 -1.24
N VAL A 311 -17.15 -26.94 -0.40
CA VAL A 311 -15.79 -26.52 -0.01
C VAL A 311 -14.92 -27.66 0.48
N GLU A 312 -15.44 -28.58 1.30
CA GLU A 312 -14.67 -29.72 1.79
C GLU A 312 -14.25 -30.66 0.66
N GLN A 313 -15.17 -30.97 -0.27
CA GLN A 313 -14.88 -31.82 -1.44
C GLN A 313 -13.88 -31.13 -2.36
N MET A 314 -14.04 -29.82 -2.56
CA MET A 314 -13.12 -29.00 -3.35
C MET A 314 -11.71 -28.99 -2.75
N LEU A 315 -11.56 -28.82 -1.43
CA LEU A 315 -10.27 -28.84 -0.74
C LEU A 315 -9.62 -30.23 -0.78
N GLN A 316 -10.41 -31.31 -0.65
CA GLN A 316 -9.92 -32.68 -0.76
C GLN A 316 -9.41 -32.98 -2.18
N LEU A 317 -10.15 -32.57 -3.22
CA LEU A 317 -9.72 -32.67 -4.61
C LEU A 317 -8.43 -31.86 -4.83
N GLN A 318 -8.41 -30.61 -4.37
CA GLN A 318 -7.23 -29.75 -4.46
C GLN A 318 -6.01 -30.40 -3.81
N ALA A 319 -6.13 -30.95 -2.60
CA ALA A 319 -5.03 -31.61 -1.91
C ALA A 319 -4.53 -32.86 -2.66
N ARG A 320 -5.44 -33.66 -3.22
CA ARG A 320 -5.10 -34.86 -4.00
C ARG A 320 -4.33 -34.49 -5.28
N VAL A 321 -4.84 -33.52 -6.04
CA VAL A 321 -4.19 -33.05 -7.27
C VAL A 321 -2.86 -32.37 -6.96
N ALA A 322 -2.81 -31.53 -5.92
CA ALA A 322 -1.59 -30.88 -5.46
C ALA A 322 -0.50 -31.89 -5.08
N GLY A 323 -0.85 -32.99 -4.40
CA GLY A 323 0.11 -34.03 -4.02
C GLY A 323 0.75 -34.72 -5.23
N ARG A 324 -0.03 -34.97 -6.30
CA ARG A 324 0.48 -35.57 -7.54
C ARG A 324 1.31 -34.57 -8.34
N LEU A 325 0.80 -33.35 -8.53
CA LEU A 325 1.54 -32.26 -9.19
C LEU A 325 2.87 -32.00 -8.50
N GLN A 326 2.88 -31.99 -7.16
CA GLN A 326 4.09 -31.80 -6.40
C GLN A 326 5.13 -32.85 -6.74
N ALA A 327 4.76 -34.13 -6.88
CA ALA A 327 5.69 -35.20 -7.22
C ALA A 327 6.39 -34.96 -8.57
N GLU A 328 5.64 -34.49 -9.59
CA GLU A 328 6.18 -34.18 -10.92
C GLU A 328 7.11 -32.95 -10.88
N VAL A 329 6.67 -31.86 -10.24
CA VAL A 329 7.41 -30.59 -10.30
C VAL A 329 8.52 -30.47 -9.25
N GLN A 330 8.60 -31.39 -8.28
CA GLN A 330 9.54 -31.32 -7.15
C GLN A 330 11.00 -31.19 -7.61
N GLY A 331 11.42 -31.98 -8.60
CA GLY A 331 12.79 -31.99 -9.10
C GLY A 331 13.22 -30.65 -9.71
N PRO A 332 12.50 -30.16 -10.75
CA PRO A 332 12.73 -28.84 -11.35
C PRO A 332 12.64 -27.70 -10.32
N LEU A 333 11.64 -27.74 -9.44
CA LEU A 333 11.40 -26.73 -8.41
C LEU A 333 12.57 -26.65 -7.40
N GLU A 334 12.99 -27.78 -6.83
CA GLU A 334 14.13 -27.84 -5.90
C GLU A 334 15.43 -27.34 -6.55
N SER A 335 15.69 -27.74 -7.79
CA SER A 335 16.86 -27.27 -8.56
C SER A 335 16.84 -25.76 -8.75
N CYS A 336 15.68 -25.19 -9.10
CA CYS A 336 15.49 -23.75 -9.25
C CYS A 336 15.72 -23.01 -7.93
N LEU A 337 15.09 -23.47 -6.83
CA LEU A 337 15.23 -22.84 -5.51
C LEU A 337 16.70 -22.84 -5.05
N ARG A 338 17.38 -23.99 -5.11
CA ARG A 338 18.78 -24.11 -4.67
C ARG A 338 19.74 -23.24 -5.45
N ARG A 339 19.58 -23.17 -6.78
CA ARG A 339 20.51 -22.44 -7.64
C ARG A 339 20.26 -20.94 -7.67
N LYS A 340 18.98 -20.53 -7.61
CA LYS A 340 18.58 -19.14 -7.93
C LYS A 340 18.02 -18.37 -6.74
N VAL A 341 17.36 -19.02 -5.78
CA VAL A 341 16.68 -18.35 -4.66
C VAL A 341 17.52 -18.39 -3.38
N ASP A 342 18.03 -19.57 -3.02
CA ASP A 342 18.68 -19.82 -1.72
C ASP A 342 19.86 -18.89 -1.42
N MET A 343 20.62 -18.50 -2.44
CA MET A 343 21.77 -17.61 -2.27
C MET A 343 21.39 -16.18 -1.85
N GLN A 344 20.21 -15.69 -2.25
CA GLN A 344 19.78 -14.31 -1.94
C GLN A 344 18.70 -14.27 -0.85
N LEU A 345 17.98 -15.37 -0.61
CA LEU A 345 16.91 -15.44 0.38
C LEU A 345 17.34 -14.94 1.78
N PRO A 346 18.51 -15.35 2.35
CA PRO A 346 18.98 -14.83 3.64
C PRO A 346 19.22 -13.31 3.61
N ARG A 347 19.81 -12.80 2.53
CA ARG A 347 20.18 -11.38 2.39
C ARG A 347 18.94 -10.48 2.26
N VAL A 348 17.97 -10.91 1.46
CA VAL A 348 16.69 -10.21 1.31
C VAL A 348 15.92 -10.26 2.63
N THR A 349 15.80 -11.44 3.24
CA THR A 349 15.10 -11.62 4.52
C THR A 349 15.71 -10.76 5.62
N GLN A 350 17.03 -10.77 5.77
CA GLN A 350 17.72 -9.97 6.79
C GLN A 350 17.55 -8.47 6.55
N THR A 351 17.60 -8.01 5.29
CA THR A 351 17.41 -6.59 4.98
C THR A 351 15.99 -6.16 5.35
N LEU A 352 14.96 -6.90 4.92
CA LEU A 352 13.57 -6.63 5.28
C LEU A 352 13.34 -6.65 6.79
N LEU A 353 13.91 -7.65 7.47
CA LEU A 353 13.81 -7.78 8.92
C LEU A 353 14.42 -6.58 9.63
N SER A 354 15.66 -6.23 9.29
CA SER A 354 16.38 -5.12 9.92
C SER A 354 15.67 -3.78 9.74
N THR A 355 15.12 -3.53 8.56
CA THR A 355 14.36 -2.31 8.25
C THR A 355 13.11 -2.20 9.11
N LEU A 356 12.31 -3.27 9.18
CA LEU A 356 11.09 -3.26 10.00
C LEU A 356 11.39 -3.20 11.50
N GLU A 357 12.44 -3.87 11.97
CA GLU A 357 12.84 -3.82 13.38
C GLU A 357 13.27 -2.41 13.80
N ALA A 358 14.04 -1.73 12.96
CA ALA A 358 14.43 -0.34 13.19
C ALA A 358 13.19 0.56 13.26
N GLU A 359 12.32 0.50 12.25
CA GLU A 359 11.09 1.29 12.19
C GLU A 359 10.16 1.05 13.40
N LEU A 360 9.92 -0.21 13.77
CA LEU A 360 9.06 -0.56 14.91
C LEU A 360 9.67 -0.17 16.26
N THR A 361 11.01 -0.11 16.36
CA THR A 361 11.69 0.39 17.55
C THR A 361 11.45 1.89 17.72
N VAL A 362 11.46 2.66 16.64
CA VAL A 362 11.11 4.09 16.66
C VAL A 362 9.65 4.27 17.07
N VAL A 363 8.72 3.47 16.52
CA VAL A 363 7.30 3.49 16.93
C VAL A 363 7.14 3.24 18.43
N GLN A 364 7.80 2.21 18.97
CA GLN A 364 7.75 1.90 20.41
C GLN A 364 8.30 3.06 21.25
N THR A 365 9.34 3.73 20.77
CA THR A 365 9.98 4.86 21.45
C THR A 365 9.05 6.07 21.49
N LEU A 366 8.44 6.44 20.36
CA LEU A 366 7.46 7.52 20.28
C LEU A 366 6.24 7.24 21.17
N LEU A 367 5.71 6.01 21.15
CA LEU A 367 4.61 5.61 22.03
C LEU A 367 4.96 5.81 23.50
N THR A 368 6.13 5.30 23.91
CA THR A 368 6.60 5.41 25.30
C THR A 368 6.73 6.87 25.72
N GLN A 369 7.40 7.68 24.90
CA GLN A 369 7.55 9.12 25.16
C GLN A 369 6.21 9.84 25.22
N GLY A 370 5.25 9.49 24.35
CA GLY A 370 3.90 10.07 24.34
C GLY A 370 3.14 9.73 25.62
N MET A 371 3.16 8.48 26.05
CA MET A 371 2.52 8.04 27.30
C MET A 371 3.18 8.68 28.53
N ASP A 372 4.51 8.74 28.58
CA ASP A 372 5.25 9.37 29.69
C ASP A 372 5.02 10.88 29.76
N ARG A 373 4.83 11.54 28.61
CA ARG A 373 4.42 12.96 28.56
C ARG A 373 3.05 13.12 29.20
N LEU A 374 2.07 12.27 28.89
CA LEU A 374 0.75 12.35 29.51
C LEU A 374 0.80 12.16 31.02
N SER A 375 1.51 11.13 31.51
CA SER A 375 1.66 10.87 32.95
C SER A 375 2.34 12.03 33.67
N ARG A 376 3.40 12.62 33.08
CA ARG A 376 4.07 13.79 33.65
C ARG A 376 3.20 15.04 33.67
N HIS A 377 2.43 15.30 32.61
CA HIS A 377 1.53 16.44 32.57
C HIS A 377 0.39 16.29 33.59
N LEU A 378 -0.11 15.08 33.81
CA LEU A 378 -1.11 14.82 34.83
C LEU A 378 -0.59 15.12 36.25
N ARG A 379 0.65 14.75 36.56
CA ARG A 379 1.29 15.07 37.86
C ARG A 379 1.59 16.56 38.06
N ARG A 380 1.92 17.27 36.98
CA ARG A 380 2.45 18.65 37.04
C ARG A 380 1.40 19.74 36.74
N SER A 381 0.31 19.42 36.05
CA SER A 381 -0.62 20.42 35.52
C SER A 381 -1.85 20.55 36.41
N SER A 382 -2.07 21.74 36.99
CA SER A 382 -3.35 22.16 37.56
C SER A 382 -4.38 22.59 36.50
N SER A 383 -3.99 22.63 35.21
CA SER A 383 -4.84 23.08 34.11
C SER A 383 -5.35 21.91 33.26
N GLY A 384 -6.65 21.63 33.38
CA GLY A 384 -7.34 20.64 32.54
C GLY A 384 -7.28 20.97 31.04
N ALA A 385 -7.22 22.25 30.66
CA ALA A 385 -7.13 22.66 29.25
C ALA A 385 -5.80 22.23 28.59
N ARG A 386 -4.68 22.29 29.33
CA ARG A 386 -3.38 21.81 28.83
C ARG A 386 -3.38 20.29 28.69
N LEU A 387 -3.94 19.57 29.65
CA LEU A 387 -4.06 18.11 29.58
C LEU A 387 -4.94 17.66 28.40
N ARG A 388 -6.04 18.36 28.08
CA ARG A 388 -6.83 18.10 26.84
C ARG A 388 -5.98 18.17 25.59
N LYS A 389 -5.17 19.23 25.49
CA LYS A 389 -4.32 19.47 24.33
C LYS A 389 -3.29 18.34 24.17
N GLU A 390 -2.69 17.89 25.27
CA GLU A 390 -1.75 16.77 25.26
C GLU A 390 -2.41 15.44 24.88
N VAL A 391 -3.60 15.15 25.43
CA VAL A 391 -4.38 13.95 25.08
C VAL A 391 -4.77 13.96 23.60
N TYR A 392 -5.21 15.11 23.08
CA TYR A 392 -5.51 15.27 21.66
C TYR A 392 -4.25 15.08 20.81
N SER A 393 -3.12 15.69 21.20
CA SER A 393 -1.85 15.54 20.50
C SER A 393 -1.39 14.08 20.46
N PHE A 394 -1.50 13.35 21.58
CA PHE A 394 -1.21 11.92 21.65
C PHE A 394 -2.14 11.11 20.72
N GLY A 395 -3.43 11.43 20.76
CA GLY A 395 -4.46 10.82 19.91
C GLY A 395 -4.25 11.05 18.41
N GLU A 396 -3.55 12.12 18.01
CA GLU A 396 -3.28 12.45 16.61
C GLU A 396 -1.85 12.11 16.14
N MET A 397 -1.01 11.51 17.01
CA MET A 397 0.35 11.07 16.65
C MET A 397 0.43 10.19 15.38
N PRO A 398 -0.47 9.21 15.14
CA PRO A 398 -0.39 8.37 13.94
C PRO A 398 -0.57 9.15 12.64
N TRP A 399 -1.17 10.34 12.68
CA TRP A 399 -1.44 11.19 11.51
C TRP A 399 -0.58 12.44 11.49
N ASP A 400 0.36 12.58 12.42
CA ASP A 400 1.32 13.66 12.46
C ASP A 400 2.46 13.39 11.45
N PRO A 401 2.60 14.18 10.37
CA PRO A 401 3.58 13.90 9.33
C PRO A 401 5.02 14.00 9.83
N GLU A 402 5.32 14.93 10.72
CA GLU A 402 6.68 15.14 11.25
C GLU A 402 7.09 14.01 12.18
N LEU A 403 6.20 13.62 13.11
CA LEU A 403 6.48 12.49 14.01
C LEU A 403 6.60 11.18 13.23
N MET A 404 5.65 10.89 12.34
CA MET A 404 5.68 9.62 11.61
C MET A 404 6.84 9.53 10.63
N GLN A 405 7.34 10.66 10.10
CA GLN A 405 8.54 10.65 9.26
C GLN A 405 9.75 10.06 9.97
N THR A 406 9.87 10.22 11.29
CA THR A 406 10.98 9.62 12.05
C THR A 406 10.96 8.10 12.00
N CYS A 407 9.79 7.47 11.91
CA CYS A 407 9.64 6.04 11.69
C CYS A 407 9.94 5.67 10.23
N TYR A 408 9.38 6.43 9.29
CA TYR A 408 9.42 6.12 7.86
C TYR A 408 10.81 6.23 7.23
N HIS A 409 11.70 7.00 7.86
CA HIS A 409 13.05 7.20 7.37
C HIS A 409 13.82 5.89 7.20
N GLU A 410 13.67 4.94 8.11
CA GLU A 410 14.33 3.63 8.07
C GLU A 410 13.92 2.83 6.82
N ALA A 411 12.62 2.84 6.49
CA ALA A 411 12.12 2.19 5.28
C ALA A 411 12.68 2.84 4.01
N GLU A 412 12.69 4.18 3.93
CA GLU A 412 13.22 4.91 2.77
C GLU A 412 14.72 4.67 2.57
N GLN A 413 15.52 4.64 3.64
CA GLN A 413 16.96 4.35 3.55
C GLN A 413 17.25 2.97 2.94
N SER A 414 16.42 1.97 3.25
CA SER A 414 16.62 0.61 2.76
C SER A 414 16.19 0.41 1.30
N ARG A 415 15.41 1.34 0.73
CA ARG A 415 14.83 1.24 -0.62
C ARG A 415 15.86 0.91 -1.70
N GLY A 416 16.98 1.62 -1.73
CA GLY A 416 18.03 1.42 -2.75
C GLY A 416 18.68 0.03 -2.65
N ARG A 417 19.02 -0.40 -1.43
CA ARG A 417 19.61 -1.72 -1.16
C ARG A 417 18.64 -2.85 -1.50
N LEU A 418 17.36 -2.71 -1.13
CA LEU A 418 16.31 -3.67 -1.47
C LEU A 418 16.12 -3.76 -2.98
N GLY A 419 16.12 -2.63 -3.70
CA GLY A 419 16.04 -2.62 -5.15
C GLY A 419 17.17 -3.41 -5.82
N GLN A 420 18.40 -3.22 -5.37
CA GLN A 420 19.55 -3.97 -5.89
C GLN A 420 19.46 -5.48 -5.61
N LEU A 421 18.99 -5.87 -4.42
CA LEU A 421 18.86 -7.29 -4.04
C LEU A 421 17.71 -8.00 -4.76
N THR A 422 16.67 -7.26 -5.14
CA THR A 422 15.42 -7.82 -5.68
C THR A 422 15.30 -7.74 -7.21
N ALA A 423 16.05 -6.83 -7.85
CA ALA A 423 16.12 -6.70 -9.30
C ALA A 423 16.44 -8.01 -10.06
N PRO A 424 17.35 -8.90 -9.59
CA PRO A 424 17.60 -10.17 -10.26
C PRO A 424 16.37 -11.09 -10.37
N PHE A 425 15.35 -10.86 -9.54
CA PHE A 425 14.10 -11.61 -9.52
C PHE A 425 12.99 -10.91 -10.32
N GLY A 426 13.30 -9.83 -11.05
CA GLY A 426 12.32 -9.04 -11.79
C GLY A 426 11.37 -8.23 -10.90
N PHE A 427 11.70 -8.08 -9.61
CA PHE A 427 10.90 -7.26 -8.70
C PHE A 427 11.42 -5.82 -8.70
N PHE A 428 10.55 -4.89 -9.10
CA PHE A 428 10.85 -3.46 -9.15
C PHE A 428 9.94 -2.63 -8.24
N GLY A 429 9.05 -3.27 -7.49
CA GLY A 429 8.03 -2.64 -6.63
C GLY A 429 8.55 -2.12 -5.29
N THR A 430 9.74 -1.51 -5.27
CA THR A 430 10.39 -1.09 -4.02
C THR A 430 9.62 0.02 -3.30
N GLN A 431 8.97 0.93 -4.04
CA GLN A 431 8.16 1.97 -3.43
C GLN A 431 6.93 1.37 -2.77
N SER A 432 6.27 0.41 -3.42
CA SER A 432 5.15 -0.29 -2.80
C SER A 432 5.55 -1.06 -1.54
N LEU A 433 6.78 -1.59 -1.49
CA LEU A 433 7.32 -2.26 -0.30
C LEU A 433 7.51 -1.29 0.85
N VAL A 434 8.16 -0.17 0.57
CA VAL A 434 8.40 0.90 1.54
C VAL A 434 7.06 1.45 2.07
N PHE A 435 6.10 1.72 1.19
CA PHE A 435 4.77 2.17 1.60
C PHE A 435 4.06 1.14 2.49
N GLY A 436 4.21 -0.16 2.20
CA GLY A 436 3.68 -1.21 3.05
C GLY A 436 4.28 -1.20 4.46
N ALA A 437 5.59 -0.96 4.59
CA ALA A 437 6.27 -0.87 5.89
C ALA A 437 5.78 0.34 6.69
N GLN A 438 5.71 1.49 6.03
CA GLN A 438 5.20 2.76 6.59
C GLN A 438 3.73 2.65 7.02
N ASP A 439 2.89 1.98 6.22
CA ASP A 439 1.49 1.69 6.56
C ASP A 439 1.38 0.80 7.79
N LEU A 440 2.21 -0.24 7.88
CA LEU A 440 2.24 -1.13 9.03
C LEU A 440 2.62 -0.39 10.31
N ALA A 441 3.66 0.43 10.27
CA ALA A 441 4.08 1.25 11.40
C ALA A 441 2.99 2.25 11.82
N GLN A 442 2.35 2.92 10.86
CA GLN A 442 1.24 3.83 11.13
C GLN A 442 0.06 3.11 11.78
N GLN A 443 -0.29 1.92 11.28
CA GLN A 443 -1.40 1.13 11.80
C GLN A 443 -1.13 0.67 13.23
N LEU A 444 0.07 0.14 13.51
CA LEU A 444 0.44 -0.29 14.86
C LEU A 444 0.51 0.88 15.84
N MET A 445 0.99 2.06 15.40
CA MET A 445 0.93 3.29 16.18
C MET A 445 -0.53 3.66 16.49
N ALA A 446 -1.42 3.64 15.49
CA ALA A 446 -2.84 3.96 15.66
C ALA A 446 -3.55 2.99 16.61
N ASP A 447 -3.30 1.68 16.47
CA ASP A 447 -3.89 0.65 17.31
C ASP A 447 -3.38 0.73 18.75
N ALA A 448 -2.10 1.04 18.95
CA ALA A 448 -1.52 1.26 20.28
C ALA A 448 -2.08 2.51 20.96
N VAL A 449 -2.19 3.63 20.23
CA VAL A 449 -2.80 4.87 20.73
C VAL A 449 -4.27 4.65 21.09
N ALA A 450 -5.04 4.00 20.21
CA ALA A 450 -6.45 3.67 20.47
C ALA A 450 -6.61 2.76 21.69
N THR A 451 -5.76 1.75 21.81
CA THR A 451 -5.74 0.84 22.96
C THR A 451 -5.41 1.59 24.25
N PHE A 452 -4.41 2.47 24.24
CA PHE A 452 -4.05 3.28 25.40
C PHE A 452 -5.23 4.15 25.84
N LEU A 453 -5.82 4.93 24.92
CA LEU A 453 -6.93 5.82 25.23
C LEU A 453 -8.15 5.05 25.77
N GLN A 454 -8.47 3.89 25.20
CA GLN A 454 -9.57 3.06 25.68
C GLN A 454 -9.30 2.48 27.07
N LEU A 455 -8.11 1.93 27.31
CA LEU A 455 -7.77 1.38 28.63
C LEU A 455 -7.69 2.51 29.67
N ALA A 456 -7.16 3.66 29.30
CA ALA A 456 -7.09 4.82 30.17
C ALA A 456 -8.50 5.32 30.56
N ASP A 457 -9.46 5.34 29.63
CA ASP A 457 -10.89 5.63 29.93
C ASP A 457 -11.52 4.63 30.90
N GLN A 458 -11.16 3.35 30.77
CA GLN A 458 -11.67 2.29 31.64
C GLN A 458 -11.08 2.36 33.06
N TYR A 459 -9.81 2.71 33.21
CA TYR A 459 -9.10 2.65 34.49
C TYR A 459 -9.02 3.99 35.24
N LEU A 460 -9.19 5.12 34.55
CA LEU A 460 -9.29 6.41 35.23
C LEU A 460 -10.71 6.61 35.76
N THR A 461 -10.82 6.69 37.08
CA THR A 461 -12.08 7.00 37.78
C THR A 461 -11.94 8.33 38.50
N THR A 462 -13.09 8.99 38.72
CA THR A 462 -13.18 10.30 39.36
C THR A 462 -12.76 10.31 40.83
N ALA A 463 -12.47 9.14 41.40
CA ALA A 463 -12.09 8.95 42.79
C ALA A 463 -10.56 8.94 43.02
N LEU A 464 -9.75 8.95 41.96
CA LEU A 464 -8.30 8.96 42.06
C LEU A 464 -7.77 10.38 42.37
N ASP A 465 -6.59 10.50 42.96
CA ASP A 465 -5.83 11.75 42.89
C ASP A 465 -4.95 11.78 41.63
N CYS A 466 -4.31 12.93 41.35
CA CYS A 466 -3.46 13.08 40.16
C CYS A 466 -2.27 12.12 40.13
N ASP A 467 -1.69 11.78 41.29
CA ASP A 467 -0.54 10.87 41.38
C ASP A 467 -0.96 9.42 41.18
N GLN A 468 -2.08 9.01 41.76
CA GLN A 468 -2.70 7.71 41.58
C GLN A 468 -3.14 7.52 40.13
N ALA A 469 -3.77 8.53 39.53
CA ALA A 469 -4.16 8.51 38.12
C ALA A 469 -2.94 8.40 37.20
N ALA A 470 -1.85 9.11 37.49
CA ALA A 470 -0.60 8.99 36.74
C ALA A 470 0.04 7.60 36.87
N GLN A 471 0.03 7.01 38.07
CA GLN A 471 0.49 5.62 38.27
C GLN A 471 -0.39 4.61 37.51
N GLN A 472 -1.70 4.84 37.40
CA GLN A 472 -2.57 4.00 36.58
C GLN A 472 -2.23 4.15 35.09
N LEU A 473 -1.98 5.36 34.60
CA LEU A 473 -1.55 5.58 33.21
C LEU A 473 -0.23 4.87 32.89
N GLU A 474 0.74 4.88 33.81
CA GLU A 474 2.00 4.14 33.66
C GLU A 474 1.75 2.62 33.56
N LYS A 475 0.85 2.07 34.39
CA LYS A 475 0.43 0.65 34.31
C LYS A 475 -0.29 0.35 32.98
N VAL A 476 -1.16 1.25 32.51
CA VAL A 476 -1.80 1.13 31.20
C VAL A 476 -0.74 1.12 30.10
N GLY A 477 0.23 2.04 30.15
CA GLY A 477 1.33 2.11 29.19
C GLY A 477 2.13 0.80 29.13
N GLY A 478 2.49 0.23 30.29
CA GLY A 478 3.15 -1.08 30.35
C GLY A 478 2.35 -2.21 29.70
N ARG A 479 1.01 -2.21 29.87
CA ARG A 479 0.11 -3.18 29.21
C ARG A 479 0.07 -2.99 27.70
N VAL A 480 -0.05 -1.74 27.23
CA VAL A 480 -0.07 -1.41 25.80
C VAL A 480 1.23 -1.83 25.14
N LEU A 481 2.39 -1.56 25.76
CA LEU A 481 3.69 -1.97 25.23
C LEU A 481 3.83 -3.50 25.13
N LYS A 482 3.28 -4.25 26.10
CA LYS A 482 3.27 -5.72 26.04
C LYS A 482 2.43 -6.21 24.86
N LYS A 483 1.24 -5.64 24.65
CA LYS A 483 0.37 -5.96 23.51
C LYS A 483 1.01 -5.59 22.19
N PHE A 484 1.61 -4.40 22.10
CA PHE A 484 2.34 -3.92 20.93
C PHE A 484 3.46 -4.87 20.52
N ARG A 485 4.28 -5.36 21.47
CA ARG A 485 5.35 -6.34 21.17
C ARG A 485 4.82 -7.66 20.61
N SER A 486 3.68 -8.14 21.11
CA SER A 486 3.04 -9.34 20.59
C SER A 486 2.55 -9.12 19.16
N ASP A 487 1.77 -8.07 18.94
CA ASP A 487 1.15 -7.80 17.65
C ASP A 487 2.18 -7.40 16.59
N SER A 488 3.21 -6.63 16.96
CA SER A 488 4.30 -6.26 16.06
C SER A 488 5.13 -7.48 15.63
N GLY A 489 5.36 -8.44 16.52
CA GLY A 489 6.02 -9.70 16.19
C GLY A 489 5.25 -10.53 15.15
N SER A 490 3.93 -10.63 15.33
CA SER A 490 3.02 -11.29 14.38
C SER A 490 2.93 -10.55 13.04
N ALA A 491 2.78 -9.22 13.08
CA ALA A 491 2.65 -8.40 11.89
C ALA A 491 3.94 -8.38 11.06
N ARG A 492 5.10 -8.28 11.72
CA ARG A 492 6.43 -8.41 11.09
C ARG A 492 6.58 -9.74 10.35
N ARG A 493 6.15 -10.83 10.99
CA ARG A 493 6.17 -12.15 10.34
C ARG A 493 5.30 -12.14 9.08
N LYS A 494 4.04 -11.74 9.18
CA LYS A 494 3.11 -11.68 8.04
C LYS A 494 3.66 -10.80 6.91
N PHE A 495 4.20 -9.64 7.24
CA PHE A 495 4.81 -8.71 6.30
C PHE A 495 5.97 -9.36 5.53
N ILE A 496 6.94 -9.95 6.23
CA ILE A 496 8.13 -10.52 5.59
C ILE A 496 7.74 -11.71 4.70
N HIS A 497 6.81 -12.57 5.12
CA HIS A 497 6.37 -13.69 4.27
C HIS A 497 5.65 -13.18 3.02
N GLY A 498 4.75 -12.22 3.18
CA GLY A 498 4.01 -11.63 2.08
C GLY A 498 4.95 -11.03 1.03
N TRP A 499 5.95 -10.26 1.45
CA TRP A 499 6.89 -9.62 0.54
C TRP A 499 7.90 -10.58 -0.07
N LEU A 500 8.42 -11.57 0.69
CA LEU A 500 9.27 -12.61 0.12
C LEU A 500 8.52 -13.41 -0.95
N LEU A 501 7.23 -13.70 -0.75
CA LEU A 501 6.40 -14.29 -1.80
C LEU A 501 6.23 -13.35 -3.00
N CYS A 502 5.95 -12.06 -2.79
CA CYS A 502 5.83 -11.11 -3.90
C CYS A 502 7.13 -10.98 -4.73
N ILE A 503 8.29 -11.14 -4.09
CA ILE A 503 9.60 -11.08 -4.74
C ILE A 503 9.91 -12.38 -5.49
N PHE A 504 9.82 -13.52 -4.80
CA PHE A 504 10.34 -14.78 -5.33
C PHE A 504 9.32 -15.62 -6.11
N LEU A 505 8.03 -15.57 -5.78
CA LEU A 505 7.04 -16.44 -6.41
C LEU A 505 6.90 -16.17 -7.92
N PRO A 506 6.73 -14.92 -8.40
CA PRO A 506 6.61 -14.67 -9.84
C PRO A 506 7.86 -15.11 -10.60
N PHE A 507 9.04 -14.91 -10.01
CA PHE A 507 10.30 -15.36 -10.58
C PHE A 507 10.37 -16.89 -10.68
N VAL A 508 10.06 -17.62 -9.61
CA VAL A 508 10.11 -19.09 -9.63
C VAL A 508 9.13 -19.64 -10.67
N LEU A 509 7.91 -19.10 -10.73
CA LEU A 509 6.93 -19.47 -11.76
C LEU A 509 7.47 -19.25 -13.19
N SER A 510 8.17 -18.13 -13.44
CA SER A 510 8.76 -17.85 -14.75
C SER A 510 9.87 -18.83 -15.12
N GLN A 511 10.62 -19.35 -14.14
CA GLN A 511 11.70 -20.31 -14.38
C GLN A 511 11.17 -21.73 -14.64
N LEU A 512 10.00 -22.05 -14.11
CA LEU A 512 9.37 -23.38 -14.23
C LEU A 512 8.37 -23.47 -15.38
N GLU A 513 7.93 -22.33 -15.93
CA GLU A 513 7.01 -22.26 -17.05
C GLU A 513 7.37 -23.18 -18.23
N PRO A 514 8.64 -23.23 -18.71
CA PRO A 514 8.98 -24.04 -19.89
C PRO A 514 8.93 -25.56 -19.65
N SER A 515 9.18 -26.00 -18.42
CA SER A 515 9.24 -27.42 -18.07
C SER A 515 7.91 -27.96 -17.57
N CYS A 516 7.15 -27.17 -16.80
CA CYS A 516 6.01 -27.69 -16.05
C CYS A 516 4.65 -27.40 -16.72
N LYS A 517 4.53 -26.38 -17.59
CA LYS A 517 3.24 -26.10 -18.25
C LYS A 517 2.78 -27.21 -19.18
N ALA A 518 3.71 -27.98 -19.76
CA ALA A 518 3.38 -29.07 -20.67
C ALA A 518 2.68 -30.25 -19.96
N GLU A 519 2.88 -30.40 -18.65
CA GLU A 519 2.37 -31.52 -17.84
C GLU A 519 1.02 -31.22 -17.18
N LEU A 520 0.62 -29.94 -17.09
CA LEU A 520 -0.64 -29.52 -16.46
C LEU A 520 -1.91 -30.11 -17.09
N PRO A 521 -2.02 -30.26 -18.43
CA PRO A 521 -3.24 -30.78 -19.05
C PRO A 521 -3.64 -32.19 -18.60
N GLU A 522 -2.68 -33.01 -18.16
CA GLU A 522 -2.94 -34.38 -17.67
C GLU A 522 -3.81 -34.41 -16.41
N PHE A 523 -3.79 -33.33 -15.63
CA PHE A 523 -4.52 -33.20 -14.37
C PHE A 523 -5.81 -32.38 -14.53
N GLU A 524 -6.01 -31.74 -15.69
CA GLU A 524 -7.09 -30.79 -15.93
C GLU A 524 -8.46 -31.47 -15.91
N GLY A 525 -8.56 -32.71 -16.41
CA GLY A 525 -9.82 -33.46 -16.47
C GLY A 525 -10.48 -33.69 -15.11
N GLU A 526 -9.70 -33.99 -14.06
CA GLU A 526 -10.23 -34.18 -12.70
C GLU A 526 -10.70 -32.87 -12.06
N VAL A 527 -10.01 -31.77 -12.35
CA VAL A 527 -10.38 -30.44 -11.82
C VAL A 527 -11.62 -29.92 -12.54
N LEU A 528 -11.70 -30.08 -13.87
CA LEU A 528 -12.85 -29.69 -14.67
C LEU A 528 -14.12 -30.46 -14.30
N ALA A 529 -14.00 -31.74 -13.93
CA ALA A 529 -15.13 -32.55 -13.47
C ALA A 529 -15.80 -31.96 -12.22
N MET A 530 -15.08 -31.14 -11.43
CA MET A 530 -15.65 -30.48 -10.27
C MET A 530 -16.57 -29.30 -10.63
N GLY A 531 -16.47 -28.78 -11.86
CA GLY A 531 -17.37 -27.74 -12.39
C GLY A 531 -17.34 -26.40 -11.65
N SER A 532 -16.38 -26.17 -10.74
CA SER A 532 -16.30 -24.96 -9.93
C SER A 532 -15.25 -23.98 -10.49
N PRO A 533 -15.61 -22.71 -10.75
CA PRO A 533 -14.66 -21.71 -11.26
C PRO A 533 -13.58 -21.31 -10.25
N ALA A 534 -13.69 -21.73 -8.99
CA ALA A 534 -12.70 -21.43 -7.95
C ALA A 534 -11.48 -22.36 -7.96
N LEU A 535 -11.58 -23.51 -8.64
CA LEU A 535 -10.48 -24.45 -8.80
C LEU A 535 -10.01 -24.45 -10.25
N THR A 536 -8.71 -24.20 -10.45
CA THR A 536 -8.04 -24.24 -11.75
C THR A 536 -6.74 -24.99 -11.61
N ILE A 537 -6.32 -25.71 -12.64
CA ILE A 537 -5.08 -26.50 -12.55
C ILE A 537 -3.85 -25.59 -12.36
N GLU A 538 -3.85 -24.42 -13.00
CA GLU A 538 -2.84 -23.38 -12.82
C GLU A 538 -2.83 -22.82 -11.40
N GLY A 539 -4.01 -22.66 -10.78
CA GLY A 539 -4.13 -22.23 -9.39
C GLY A 539 -3.55 -23.26 -8.42
N ILE A 540 -3.86 -24.55 -8.62
CA ILE A 540 -3.30 -25.64 -7.80
C ILE A 540 -1.78 -25.73 -7.98
N TYR A 541 -1.29 -25.63 -9.22
CA TYR A 541 0.14 -25.58 -9.52
C TYR A 541 0.85 -24.42 -8.80
N GLU A 542 0.28 -23.21 -8.87
CA GLU A 542 0.83 -22.07 -8.16
C GLU A 542 0.83 -22.29 -6.64
N ASP A 543 -0.21 -22.89 -6.08
CA ASP A 543 -0.29 -23.20 -4.64
C ASP A 543 0.76 -24.24 -4.21
N VAL A 544 1.07 -25.22 -5.06
CA VAL A 544 2.18 -26.17 -4.84
C VAL A 544 3.51 -25.42 -4.78
N VAL A 545 3.81 -24.59 -5.80
CA VAL A 545 5.05 -23.80 -5.85
C VAL A 545 5.14 -22.85 -4.65
N ARG A 546 4.04 -22.15 -4.32
CA ARG A 546 3.92 -21.27 -3.16
C ARG A 546 4.17 -22.03 -1.87
N GLY A 547 3.60 -23.22 -1.71
CA GLY A 547 3.73 -24.06 -0.52
C GLY A 547 5.18 -24.45 -0.26
N VAL A 548 5.89 -24.94 -1.27
CA VAL A 548 7.32 -25.30 -1.16
C VAL A 548 8.19 -24.06 -0.89
N LEU A 549 7.93 -22.95 -1.58
CA LEU A 549 8.65 -21.69 -1.33
C LEU A 549 8.43 -21.19 0.10
N LEU A 550 7.21 -21.27 0.63
CA LEU A 550 6.90 -20.95 2.01
C LEU A 550 7.64 -21.86 2.99
N GLN A 551 7.75 -23.16 2.71
CA GLN A 551 8.56 -24.07 3.52
C GLN A 551 10.02 -23.62 3.55
N ARG A 552 10.58 -23.21 2.40
CA ARG A 552 11.96 -22.69 2.31
C ARG A 552 12.15 -21.41 3.13
N ILE A 553 11.22 -20.45 3.01
CA ILE A 553 11.20 -19.21 3.80
C ILE A 553 11.10 -19.53 5.30
N ASN A 554 10.30 -20.53 5.68
CA ASN A 554 10.16 -20.95 7.07
C ASN A 554 11.41 -21.64 7.62
N GLN A 555 12.15 -22.40 6.82
CA GLN A 555 13.41 -23.02 7.23
C GLN A 555 14.48 -21.98 7.55
N GLU A 556 14.53 -20.88 6.79
CA GLU A 556 15.44 -19.76 7.04
C GLU A 556 15.24 -19.16 8.45
N LYS A 557 14.03 -19.28 9.02
CA LYS A 557 13.77 -18.86 10.40
C LYS A 557 14.51 -19.63 11.47
N SER A 558 14.92 -20.86 11.17
CA SER A 558 15.73 -21.63 12.10
C SER A 558 17.21 -21.19 12.07
N SER A 559 17.64 -20.53 10.99
CA SER A 559 19.03 -20.10 10.74
C SER A 559 19.28 -18.64 11.11
N VAL A 560 18.33 -17.75 10.81
CA VAL A 560 18.36 -16.34 11.23
C VAL A 560 17.79 -16.26 12.65
N HIS A 561 18.53 -15.74 13.62
CA HIS A 561 18.09 -15.68 15.02
C HIS A 561 16.92 -14.68 15.16
N TRP A 562 15.67 -15.12 15.01
CA TRP A 562 14.45 -14.29 15.17
C TRP A 562 14.14 -13.87 16.62
N SER A 563 15.11 -13.98 17.52
CA SER A 563 14.90 -13.87 18.95
C SER A 563 15.20 -12.48 19.44
N LEU A 564 14.19 -11.74 19.89
CA LEU A 564 14.35 -10.85 21.04
C LEU A 564 13.12 -10.93 21.97
N ALA A 565 13.42 -11.27 23.23
CA ALA A 565 12.63 -11.16 24.46
C ALA A 565 11.36 -12.05 24.63
N ALA A 566 11.54 -13.37 24.68
CA ALA A 566 10.76 -14.16 25.64
C ALA A 566 11.46 -14.08 27.01
N SER A 567 10.73 -13.62 28.02
CA SER A 567 11.19 -13.51 29.42
C SER A 567 11.73 -14.85 29.94
N PRO A 568 12.83 -14.90 30.73
CA PRO A 568 13.52 -16.13 31.15
C PRO A 568 12.80 -16.92 32.27
N HIS A 569 11.46 -16.90 32.30
CA HIS A 569 10.66 -17.71 33.21
C HIS A 569 9.47 -18.37 32.49
N HIS A 570 9.78 -19.19 31.49
CA HIS A 570 8.94 -20.34 31.17
C HIS A 570 9.83 -21.49 30.72
N LYS A 571 9.89 -22.54 31.55
CA LYS A 571 10.51 -23.82 31.17
C LYS A 571 9.78 -24.35 29.93
N PRO A 572 10.49 -24.83 28.90
CA PRO A 572 9.85 -25.45 27.75
C PRO A 572 9.23 -26.78 28.19
N SER A 573 7.89 -26.89 28.13
CA SER A 573 7.25 -28.20 28.19
C SER A 573 7.58 -28.95 26.90
N SER A 574 7.94 -30.22 27.04
CA SER A 574 8.49 -31.12 26.03
C SER A 574 7.51 -31.54 24.92
N CYS A 575 6.48 -30.75 24.61
CA CYS A 575 5.48 -31.10 23.60
C CYS A 575 5.72 -30.49 22.19
N PHE A 576 6.76 -29.68 21.98
CA PHE A 576 6.90 -28.92 20.73
C PHE A 576 7.73 -29.60 19.61
N ARG A 577 8.22 -30.83 19.79
CA ARG A 577 9.04 -31.54 18.78
C ARG A 577 8.39 -32.75 18.10
N ARG A 578 7.08 -32.97 18.25
CA ARG A 578 6.44 -34.19 17.71
C ARG A 578 5.05 -34.05 17.08
N ARG A 579 4.75 -32.93 16.42
CA ARG A 579 3.54 -32.77 15.59
C ARG A 579 3.86 -32.11 14.24
N PHE A 580 4.49 -32.89 13.36
CA PHE A 580 4.45 -32.70 11.90
C PHE A 580 4.37 -34.04 11.15
N ARG A 581 3.95 -35.09 11.85
CA ARG A 581 3.53 -36.36 11.27
C ARG A 581 2.19 -36.71 11.90
N GLU A 582 1.22 -36.99 11.03
CA GLU A 582 -0.07 -37.64 11.30
C GLU A 582 -1.23 -36.75 11.81
N GLY A 583 -2.30 -36.71 11.00
CA GLY A 583 -3.70 -36.68 11.45
C GLY A 583 -4.38 -35.34 11.75
N PHE A 584 -5.35 -34.96 10.90
CA PHE A 584 -6.66 -34.39 11.31
C PHE A 584 -7.30 -35.28 12.43
N PRO A 585 -8.31 -34.88 13.28
CA PRO A 585 -9.35 -33.82 13.17
C PRO A 585 -9.85 -33.17 14.52
N GLN A 586 -11.02 -32.47 14.47
CA GLN A 586 -12.01 -32.08 15.53
C GLN A 586 -11.58 -30.99 16.56
N TRP A 587 -12.36 -29.94 16.86
CA TRP A 587 -13.51 -29.87 17.80
C TRP A 587 -14.31 -28.54 17.67
N PHE A 588 -15.60 -28.56 18.06
CA PHE A 588 -16.67 -27.56 17.83
C PHE A 588 -16.98 -26.58 19.00
N SER A 589 -17.75 -25.53 18.65
CA SER A 589 -18.67 -24.68 19.46
C SER A 589 -18.04 -23.50 20.24
N GLN A 590 -18.59 -22.28 20.36
CA GLN A 590 -19.90 -21.70 20.01
C GLN A 590 -19.82 -20.14 20.20
N PHE A 591 -20.76 -19.40 19.59
CA PHE A 591 -21.19 -18.01 19.86
C PHE A 591 -20.65 -16.81 19.05
N SER A 592 -21.55 -15.84 18.98
CA SER A 592 -21.98 -15.06 17.81
C SER A 592 -21.74 -13.56 17.98
N PHE A 593 -21.47 -12.89 16.86
CA PHE A 593 -21.26 -11.45 16.72
C PHE A 593 -22.54 -10.62 16.87
N GLN A 594 -22.42 -9.43 17.47
CA GLN A 594 -23.33 -8.31 17.22
C GLN A 594 -22.54 -7.03 16.93
N ARG A 595 -22.94 -6.35 15.85
CA ARG A 595 -22.41 -5.09 15.32
C ARG A 595 -22.85 -3.90 16.17
N GLY A 596 -21.99 -2.89 16.31
CA GLY A 596 -22.35 -1.59 16.89
C GLY A 596 -21.31 -0.49 16.61
N THR A 597 -21.69 0.46 15.77
CA THR A 597 -20.99 1.70 15.42
C THR A 597 -20.89 2.64 16.63
N CYS A 598 -19.67 3.01 17.05
CA CYS A 598 -19.43 4.06 18.06
C CYS A 598 -18.07 4.73 17.81
N THR A 599 -18.08 5.90 17.17
CA THR A 599 -16.87 6.61 16.68
C THR A 599 -16.47 7.85 17.48
N LEU A 600 -17.23 8.31 18.47
CA LEU A 600 -16.88 9.51 19.25
C LEU A 600 -16.95 9.37 20.78
N HIS A 601 -17.55 8.29 21.31
CA HIS A 601 -17.95 8.23 22.72
C HIS A 601 -16.77 8.05 23.69
N GLY A 602 -15.79 7.20 23.38
CA GLY A 602 -14.66 6.91 24.29
C GLY A 602 -13.68 8.07 24.50
N PHE A 603 -13.48 8.93 23.48
CA PHE A 603 -12.60 10.10 23.59
C PHE A 603 -13.23 11.23 24.41
N LEU A 604 -14.54 11.44 24.22
CA LEU A 604 -15.32 12.38 25.03
C LEU A 604 -15.44 11.89 26.47
N LEU A 605 -15.61 10.60 26.72
CA LEU A 605 -15.63 10.01 28.07
C LEU A 605 -14.28 10.09 28.78
N PHE A 606 -13.17 9.80 28.08
CA PHE A 606 -11.83 9.92 28.66
C PHE A 606 -11.52 11.36 29.05
N CYS A 607 -11.87 12.30 28.17
CA CYS A 607 -11.88 13.71 28.48
C CYS A 607 -12.76 13.97 29.72
N HIS A 608 -14.04 13.60 29.68
CA HIS A 608 -15.00 13.91 30.74
C HIS A 608 -14.63 13.33 32.12
N ARG A 609 -13.96 12.16 32.18
CA ARG A 609 -13.50 11.52 33.43
C ARG A 609 -12.23 12.15 33.98
N ILE A 610 -11.31 12.56 33.12
CA ILE A 610 -10.17 13.39 33.51
C ILE A 610 -10.63 14.78 33.98
N PHE A 611 -11.77 15.30 33.49
CA PHE A 611 -12.31 16.60 33.90
C PHE A 611 -13.11 16.61 35.20
N ILE A 612 -13.25 15.49 35.90
CA ILE A 612 -13.91 15.45 37.21
C ILE A 612 -12.87 15.47 38.36
N PHE A 613 -11.57 15.43 38.07
CA PHE A 613 -10.57 15.73 39.11
C PHE A 613 -10.68 17.22 39.48
N PRO A 614 -11.09 17.57 40.72
CA PRO A 614 -11.16 18.95 41.14
C PRO A 614 -9.75 19.53 41.30
N GLN A 615 -9.73 20.86 41.32
CA GLN A 615 -8.57 21.73 41.54
C GLN A 615 -7.72 21.36 42.75
#